data_AF-J9BGK4-F1
#
_entry.id   AF-J9BGK4-F1
#
_cell.length_a   1.000
_cell.length_b   1.000
_cell.length_c   1.000
_cell.angle_alpha   90.00
_cell.angle_beta   90.00
_cell.angle_gamma   90.00
#
_symmetry.space_group_name_H-M   'P 1'
#
loop_
_entity.id
_entity.type
_entity.pdbx_description
1 polymer ?
#
loop_
_entity_poly.entity_id
_entity_poly.type
_entity_poly.pdbx_seq_one_letter_code
_entity_poly.pdbx_strand_id
1 'polypeptide(L)'
;MTESKEEKSNDEADQVPRILDPDFLDRTACLRQDMHNDWISVLAAENSRRISDANEWNHVFHTPRSAEYIFTACTRLRLPQEVKYSALLIFDNFMVQLVSRLHESVYNSKQSDRKKYYEWNRIEATLSRQTTLRMLSSIQIASKMHSYNEVGELWSYFETLITGSPFTIMIHLCLAVVLFVTVCGFQLEEAICLKMTQLQFYGTSLSVQTVKLCLKTLGFAYTEESVVRSELRVLSMIDWEPAYHCTPLVYIESLFKILKTKWGQNVEASDYWQYILLVLDCVFIHWDDVYNRMMGNVLGPSAEIITREQMCRVQADWFLLACGVIVTAACCIDGMQAADEVTNELHHLSNIPLADITDMSVAIIECVISQQGSIAATSIRI
;
A
#
# COMPACT_ATOMS: atom_id res chain seq x y z
N MET A 1 9.85 29.54 62.64
CA MET A 1 9.53 28.20 62.12
C MET A 1 8.97 28.39 60.73
N THR A 2 9.87 28.31 59.76
CA THR A 2 9.63 28.44 58.33
C THR A 2 9.24 27.07 57.78
N GLU A 3 8.02 26.96 57.27
CA GLU A 3 7.57 25.80 56.48
C GLU A 3 7.94 26.02 55.01
N SER A 4 8.86 25.21 54.53
CA SER A 4 9.29 25.11 53.13
C SER A 4 8.25 24.32 52.32
N LYS A 5 7.62 24.98 51.34
CA LYS A 5 6.92 24.30 50.25
C LYS A 5 7.95 23.84 49.22
N GLU A 6 8.02 22.53 48.98
CA GLU A 6 8.67 21.97 47.80
C GLU A 6 7.82 22.30 46.56
N GLU A 7 8.37 23.11 45.65
CA GLU A 7 7.91 23.21 44.27
C GLU A 7 8.38 21.97 43.51
N LYS A 8 7.44 21.13 43.05
CA LYS A 8 7.69 20.19 41.95
C LYS A 8 7.38 20.92 40.64
N SER A 9 8.42 21.11 39.85
CA SER A 9 8.34 21.58 38.46
C SER A 9 7.60 20.55 37.61
N ASN A 10 6.41 20.93 37.11
CA ASN A 10 5.76 20.22 36.02
C ASN A 10 6.40 20.66 34.71
N ASP A 11 7.41 19.92 34.25
CA ASP A 11 7.83 19.92 32.85
C ASP A 11 6.90 18.96 32.07
N GLU A 12 5.64 19.35 31.88
CA GLU A 12 4.84 18.82 30.78
C GLU A 12 5.20 19.64 29.55
N ALA A 13 6.28 19.23 28.87
CA ALA A 13 6.58 19.68 27.53
C ALA A 13 5.41 19.31 26.63
N ASP A 14 4.69 20.34 26.21
CA ASP A 14 3.68 20.39 25.17
C ASP A 14 4.26 19.73 23.90
N GLN A 15 4.09 18.41 23.76
CA GLN A 15 4.47 17.69 22.54
C GLN A 15 3.48 18.08 21.47
N VAL A 16 3.81 19.14 20.74
CA VAL A 16 3.24 19.46 19.43
C VAL A 16 3.12 18.15 18.64
N PRO A 17 1.93 17.81 18.10
CA PRO A 17 1.76 16.59 17.33
C PRO A 17 2.81 16.56 16.22
N ARG A 18 3.66 15.52 16.18
CA ARG A 18 4.61 15.34 15.08
C ARG A 18 3.81 15.24 13.80
N ILE A 19 4.00 16.20 12.90
CA ILE A 19 3.47 16.18 11.54
C ILE A 19 4.09 14.95 10.87
N LEU A 20 3.25 14.02 10.40
CA LEU A 20 3.64 12.72 9.83
C LEU A 20 3.89 12.80 8.31
N ASP A 21 3.96 14.02 7.75
CA ASP A 21 4.08 14.24 6.31
C ASP A 21 5.55 14.25 5.86
N PRO A 22 5.85 13.82 4.61
CA PRO A 22 7.21 13.84 4.09
C PRO A 22 7.74 15.27 3.95
N ASP A 23 8.96 15.51 4.43
CA ASP A 23 9.66 16.77 4.17
C ASP A 23 10.32 16.73 2.77
N PHE A 24 9.57 17.21 1.77
CA PHE A 24 10.08 17.35 0.41
C PHE A 24 11.18 18.41 0.25
N LEU A 25 11.47 19.21 1.27
CA LEU A 25 12.56 20.18 1.28
C LEU A 25 13.81 19.69 2.02
N ASP A 26 13.71 18.60 2.79
CA ASP A 26 14.85 17.99 3.46
C ASP A 26 15.91 17.53 2.44
N ARG A 27 17.15 17.96 2.68
CA ARG A 27 18.35 17.63 1.89
C ARG A 27 19.36 16.78 2.68
N THR A 28 19.08 16.48 3.95
CA THR A 28 20.02 15.78 4.83
C THR A 28 20.08 14.29 4.56
N ALA A 29 18.94 13.68 4.22
CA ALA A 29 18.83 12.27 3.85
C ALA A 29 18.47 12.05 2.37
N CYS A 30 18.46 13.08 1.52
CA CYS A 30 17.98 12.93 0.15
C CYS A 30 18.96 12.17 -0.76
N LEU A 31 18.39 11.42 -1.70
CA LEU A 31 19.14 10.79 -2.78
C LEU A 31 19.79 11.89 -3.62
N ARG A 32 21.10 11.78 -3.84
CA ARG A 32 21.85 12.75 -4.65
C ARG A 32 21.27 12.84 -6.07
N GLN A 33 21.30 14.03 -6.66
CA GLN A 33 20.68 14.31 -7.96
C GLN A 33 21.23 13.45 -9.11
N ASP A 34 22.51 13.11 -9.06
CA ASP A 34 23.18 12.22 -10.01
C ASP A 34 22.62 10.78 -9.96
N MET A 35 22.10 10.36 -8.81
CA MET A 35 21.51 9.03 -8.60
C MET A 35 20.02 8.96 -8.94
N HIS A 36 19.36 10.07 -9.31
CA HIS A 36 17.92 10.09 -9.59
C HIS A 36 17.55 9.19 -10.77
N ASN A 37 18.37 9.18 -11.83
CA ASN A 37 18.12 8.33 -13.00
C ASN A 37 18.26 6.84 -12.68
N ASP A 38 19.23 6.48 -11.83
CA ASP A 38 19.42 5.10 -11.38
C ASP A 38 18.22 4.66 -10.53
N TRP A 39 17.73 5.54 -9.65
CA TRP A 39 16.55 5.27 -8.84
C TRP A 39 15.27 5.09 -9.67
N ILE A 40 15.03 5.98 -10.65
CA ILE A 40 13.93 5.83 -11.59
C ILE A 40 14.06 4.53 -12.39
N SER A 41 15.28 4.14 -12.78
CA SER A 41 15.53 2.88 -13.47
C SER A 41 15.20 1.66 -12.60
N VAL A 42 15.53 1.69 -11.31
CA VAL A 42 15.15 0.65 -10.34
C VAL A 42 13.63 0.55 -10.22
N LEU A 43 12.94 1.68 -10.08
CA LEU A 43 11.48 1.69 -10.06
C LEU A 43 10.91 1.16 -11.38
N ALA A 44 11.50 1.49 -12.53
CA ALA A 44 10.99 1.10 -13.84
C ALA A 44 11.15 -0.42 -14.05
N ALA A 45 12.26 -1.00 -13.59
CA ALA A 45 12.48 -2.43 -13.59
C ALA A 45 11.46 -3.16 -12.71
N GLU A 46 11.22 -2.67 -11.50
CA GLU A 46 10.22 -3.24 -10.59
C GLU A 46 8.79 -3.10 -11.12
N ASN A 47 8.47 -1.97 -11.77
CA ASN A 47 7.20 -1.75 -12.45
C ASN A 47 7.00 -2.75 -13.59
N SER A 48 8.01 -2.90 -14.45
CA SER A 48 7.97 -3.82 -15.59
C SER A 48 7.79 -5.27 -15.15
N ARG A 49 8.49 -5.67 -14.08
CA ARG A 49 8.31 -6.99 -13.47
C ARG A 49 6.87 -7.20 -13.00
N ARG A 50 6.30 -6.23 -12.28
CA ARG A 50 4.91 -6.29 -11.80
C ARG A 50 3.90 -6.39 -12.94
N ILE A 51 4.08 -5.62 -14.02
CA ILE A 51 3.23 -5.69 -15.21
C ILE A 51 3.34 -7.06 -15.89
N SER A 52 4.52 -7.67 -15.88
CA SER A 52 4.75 -9.00 -16.45
C SER A 52 4.15 -10.12 -15.60
N ASP A 53 4.17 -9.97 -14.27
CA ASP A 53 3.67 -10.96 -13.31
C ASP A 53 2.14 -10.85 -13.11
N ALA A 54 1.54 -9.76 -13.59
CA ALA A 54 0.11 -9.50 -13.46
C ALA A 54 -0.72 -10.55 -14.21
N ASN A 55 -1.75 -11.05 -13.53
CA ASN A 55 -2.67 -12.07 -14.01
C ASN A 55 -4.11 -11.67 -13.69
N GLU A 56 -5.06 -12.43 -14.25
CA GLU A 56 -6.50 -12.16 -14.14
C GLU A 56 -7.06 -12.17 -12.69
N TRP A 57 -6.31 -12.69 -11.71
CA TRP A 57 -6.72 -12.79 -10.32
C TRP A 57 -6.24 -11.64 -9.44
N ASN A 58 -5.38 -10.74 -9.94
CA ASN A 58 -4.97 -9.56 -9.17
C ASN A 58 -6.17 -8.64 -8.87
N HIS A 59 -6.14 -7.97 -7.71
CA HIS A 59 -7.14 -6.98 -7.29
C HIS A 59 -8.57 -7.51 -7.12
N VAL A 60 -8.80 -8.83 -7.13
CA VAL A 60 -10.15 -9.43 -6.98
C VAL A 60 -10.77 -9.11 -5.61
N PHE A 61 -9.96 -8.97 -4.57
CA PHE A 61 -10.40 -8.62 -3.22
C PHE A 61 -10.14 -7.15 -2.87
N HIS A 62 -9.56 -6.37 -3.81
CA HIS A 62 -9.48 -4.92 -3.74
C HIS A 62 -10.82 -4.30 -4.16
N THR A 63 -11.82 -4.43 -3.30
CA THR A 63 -13.15 -3.83 -3.49
C THR A 63 -13.25 -2.45 -2.80
N PRO A 64 -14.23 -1.60 -3.18
CA PRO A 64 -14.49 -0.35 -2.46
C PRO A 64 -14.73 -0.57 -0.95
N ARG A 65 -15.49 -1.62 -0.60
CA ARG A 65 -15.79 -1.95 0.81
C ARG A 65 -14.55 -2.33 1.61
N SER A 66 -13.64 -3.10 1.02
CA SER A 66 -12.37 -3.46 1.69
C SER A 66 -11.46 -2.25 1.83
N ALA A 67 -11.39 -1.40 0.81
CA ALA A 67 -10.60 -0.17 0.84
C ALA A 67 -11.11 0.79 1.93
N GLU A 68 -12.40 1.12 1.89
CA GLU A 68 -13.07 1.97 2.90
C GLU A 68 -12.86 1.44 4.33
N TYR A 69 -13.03 0.13 4.53
CA TYR A 69 -12.85 -0.48 5.84
C TYR A 69 -11.41 -0.33 6.34
N ILE A 70 -10.42 -0.71 5.51
CA ILE A 70 -9.00 -0.67 5.87
C ILE A 70 -8.55 0.78 6.11
N PHE A 71 -8.97 1.70 5.24
CA PHE A 71 -8.59 3.11 5.31
C PHE A 71 -9.20 3.76 6.56
N THR A 72 -10.48 3.50 6.83
CA THR A 72 -11.15 3.96 8.06
C THR A 72 -10.46 3.41 9.31
N ALA A 73 -10.07 2.14 9.31
CA ALA A 73 -9.35 1.55 10.43
C ALA A 73 -7.98 2.22 10.64
N CYS A 74 -7.21 2.43 9.58
CA CYS A 74 -5.91 3.11 9.65
C CYS A 74 -6.03 4.55 10.16
N THR A 75 -7.01 5.32 9.65
CA THR A 75 -7.29 6.69 10.11
C THR A 75 -7.67 6.72 11.59
N ARG A 76 -8.56 5.81 12.05
CA ARG A 76 -8.95 5.73 13.46
C ARG A 76 -7.80 5.32 14.38
N LEU A 77 -6.90 4.48 13.87
CA LEU A 77 -5.68 4.06 14.57
C LEU A 77 -4.55 5.07 14.45
N ARG A 78 -4.74 6.17 13.70
CA ARG A 78 -3.73 7.21 13.43
C ARG A 78 -2.43 6.62 12.87
N LEU A 79 -2.56 5.66 11.96
CA LEU A 79 -1.42 5.05 11.28
C LEU A 79 -0.96 5.93 10.10
N PRO A 80 0.33 5.85 9.71
CA PRO A 80 0.85 6.54 8.53
C PRO A 80 0.10 6.18 7.24
N GLN A 81 0.15 7.07 6.24
CA GLN A 81 -0.60 6.91 4.99
C GLN A 81 -0.13 5.71 4.18
N GLU A 82 1.14 5.33 4.30
CA GLU A 82 1.76 4.19 3.62
C GLU A 82 1.13 2.87 4.07
N VAL A 83 0.68 2.80 5.33
CA VAL A 83 0.15 1.60 5.97
C VAL A 83 -1.17 1.18 5.32
N LYS A 84 -2.09 2.12 5.04
CA LYS A 84 -3.41 1.78 4.48
C LYS A 84 -3.31 1.21 3.06
N TYR A 85 -2.44 1.77 2.21
CA TYR A 85 -2.21 1.26 0.85
C TYR A 85 -1.55 -0.12 0.89
N SER A 86 -0.51 -0.28 1.72
CA SER A 86 0.19 -1.56 1.88
C SER A 86 -0.73 -2.65 2.42
N ALA A 87 -1.53 -2.34 3.45
CA ALA A 87 -2.44 -3.27 4.08
C ALA A 87 -3.50 -3.81 3.12
N LEU A 88 -4.02 -2.96 2.23
CA LEU A 88 -5.00 -3.36 1.24
C LEU A 88 -4.40 -4.29 0.17
N LEU A 89 -3.19 -3.99 -0.31
CA LEU A 89 -2.47 -4.85 -1.25
C LEU A 89 -2.08 -6.20 -0.63
N ILE A 90 -1.66 -6.20 0.64
CA ILE A 90 -1.38 -7.43 1.41
C ILE A 90 -2.66 -8.26 1.55
N PHE A 91 -3.77 -7.61 1.91
CA PHE A 91 -5.06 -8.27 2.08
C PHE A 91 -5.54 -8.91 0.77
N ASP A 92 -5.44 -8.18 -0.35
CA ASP A 92 -5.82 -8.69 -1.67
C ASP A 92 -5.03 -9.94 -2.05
N ASN A 93 -3.70 -9.85 -2.04
CA ASN A 93 -2.82 -10.98 -2.38
C ASN A 93 -3.07 -12.19 -1.46
N PHE A 94 -3.18 -11.95 -0.15
CA PHE A 94 -3.51 -12.99 0.82
C PHE A 94 -4.81 -13.72 0.47
N MET A 95 -5.87 -12.96 0.16
CA MET A 95 -7.18 -13.53 -0.13
C MET A 95 -7.18 -14.31 -1.44
N VAL A 96 -6.53 -13.80 -2.49
CA VAL A 96 -6.35 -14.53 -3.76
C VAL A 96 -5.68 -15.87 -3.52
N GLN A 97 -4.55 -15.89 -2.82
CA GLN A 97 -3.81 -17.13 -2.56
C GLN A 97 -4.59 -18.11 -1.68
N LEU A 98 -5.23 -17.62 -0.61
CA LEU A 98 -6.03 -18.47 0.28
C LEU A 98 -7.21 -19.10 -0.47
N VAL A 99 -7.95 -18.31 -1.24
CA VAL A 99 -9.13 -18.79 -1.98
C VAL A 99 -8.72 -19.76 -3.08
N SER A 100 -7.65 -19.48 -3.81
CA SER A 100 -7.11 -20.39 -4.83
C SER A 100 -6.70 -21.74 -4.24
N ARG A 101 -5.93 -21.76 -3.15
CA ARG A 101 -5.52 -23.02 -2.49
C ARG A 101 -6.71 -23.81 -1.94
N LEU A 102 -7.70 -23.12 -1.37
CA LEU A 102 -8.92 -23.77 -0.87
C LEU A 102 -9.78 -24.33 -2.01
N HIS A 103 -9.94 -23.56 -3.09
CA HIS A 103 -10.69 -23.98 -4.26
C HIS A 103 -10.04 -25.21 -4.89
N GLU A 104 -8.72 -25.18 -5.09
CA GLU A 104 -7.96 -26.33 -5.58
C GLU A 104 -8.15 -27.56 -4.68
N SER A 105 -8.05 -27.40 -3.35
CA SER A 105 -8.25 -28.49 -2.40
C SER A 105 -9.65 -29.13 -2.50
N VAL A 106 -10.70 -28.34 -2.72
CA VAL A 106 -12.08 -28.85 -2.81
C VAL A 106 -12.31 -29.52 -4.16
N TYR A 107 -11.93 -28.86 -5.24
CA TYR A 107 -12.29 -29.30 -6.59
C TYR A 107 -11.38 -30.40 -7.15
N ASN A 108 -10.15 -30.53 -6.64
CA ASN A 108 -9.29 -31.68 -6.93
C ASN A 108 -9.66 -32.93 -6.12
N SER A 109 -10.58 -32.82 -5.16
CA SER A 109 -11.05 -33.99 -4.41
C SER A 109 -11.86 -34.94 -5.30
N LYS A 110 -11.79 -36.26 -5.01
CA LYS A 110 -12.58 -37.30 -5.71
C LYS A 110 -14.06 -37.35 -5.28
N GLN A 111 -14.54 -36.31 -4.59
CA GLN A 111 -15.91 -36.26 -4.10
C GLN A 111 -16.90 -35.95 -5.25
N SER A 112 -18.19 -36.24 -5.03
CA SER A 112 -19.24 -35.83 -5.96
C SER A 112 -19.43 -34.32 -5.96
N ASP A 113 -19.86 -33.75 -7.10
CA ASP A 113 -20.05 -32.30 -7.26
C ASP A 113 -20.98 -31.69 -6.20
N ARG A 114 -22.03 -32.43 -5.82
CA ARG A 114 -22.93 -32.02 -4.75
C ARG A 114 -22.19 -31.84 -3.41
N LYS A 115 -21.27 -32.74 -3.06
CA LYS A 115 -20.48 -32.62 -1.82
C LYS A 115 -19.48 -31.46 -1.90
N LYS A 116 -18.83 -31.28 -3.05
CA LYS A 116 -17.93 -30.14 -3.31
C LYS A 116 -18.65 -28.80 -3.11
N TYR A 117 -19.86 -28.66 -3.66
CA TYR A 117 -20.67 -27.46 -3.48
C TYR A 117 -21.02 -27.17 -2.00
N TYR A 118 -21.45 -28.18 -1.24
CA TYR A 118 -21.72 -27.99 0.19
C TYR A 118 -20.45 -27.64 0.99
N GLU A 119 -19.32 -28.26 0.65
CA GLU A 119 -18.03 -27.95 1.28
C GLU A 119 -17.59 -26.52 0.97
N TRP A 120 -17.72 -26.09 -0.29
CA TRP A 120 -17.41 -24.73 -0.71
C TRP A 120 -18.25 -23.67 0.02
N ASN A 121 -19.57 -23.86 0.10
CA ASN A 121 -20.45 -22.94 0.84
C ASN A 121 -20.06 -22.82 2.32
N ARG A 122 -19.60 -23.92 2.95
CA ARG A 122 -19.11 -23.90 4.33
C ARG A 122 -17.78 -23.13 4.45
N ILE A 123 -16.89 -23.28 3.48
CA ILE A 123 -15.62 -22.56 3.41
C ILE A 123 -15.90 -21.06 3.22
N GLU A 124 -16.74 -20.68 2.28
CA GLU A 124 -17.13 -19.29 2.00
C GLU A 124 -17.72 -18.60 3.23
N ALA A 125 -18.64 -19.27 3.94
CA ALA A 125 -19.20 -18.76 5.20
C ALA A 125 -18.11 -18.56 6.27
N THR A 126 -17.12 -19.43 6.32
CA THR A 126 -15.99 -19.33 7.27
C THR A 126 -15.06 -18.18 6.90
N LEU A 127 -14.74 -18.02 5.60
CA LEU A 127 -13.93 -16.91 5.09
C LEU A 127 -14.58 -15.58 5.42
N SER A 128 -15.88 -15.44 5.09
CA SER A 128 -16.68 -14.24 5.35
C SER A 128 -16.64 -13.80 6.82
N ARG A 129 -16.75 -14.76 7.76
CA ARG A 129 -16.67 -14.48 9.20
C ARG A 129 -15.27 -14.05 9.66
N GLN A 130 -14.22 -14.47 8.97
CA GLN A 130 -12.84 -14.19 9.32
C GLN A 130 -12.26 -12.98 8.59
N THR A 131 -12.92 -12.46 7.54
CA THR A 131 -12.42 -11.36 6.70
C THR A 131 -11.94 -10.16 7.51
N THR A 132 -12.72 -9.71 8.49
CA THR A 132 -12.37 -8.58 9.37
C THR A 132 -11.05 -8.81 10.12
N LEU A 133 -10.84 -10.03 10.63
CA LEU A 133 -9.59 -10.41 11.29
C LEU A 133 -8.42 -10.37 10.29
N ARG A 134 -8.62 -10.81 9.04
CA ARG A 134 -7.58 -10.79 8.00
C ARG A 134 -7.21 -9.38 7.56
N MET A 135 -8.19 -8.49 7.42
CA MET A 135 -7.95 -7.06 7.15
C MET A 135 -7.12 -6.43 8.27
N LEU A 136 -7.49 -6.64 9.54
CA LEU A 136 -6.73 -6.11 10.67
C LEU A 136 -5.34 -6.75 10.82
N SER A 137 -5.18 -8.04 10.52
CA SER A 137 -3.85 -8.66 10.44
C SER A 137 -2.99 -8.07 9.31
N SER A 138 -3.58 -7.72 8.17
CA SER A 138 -2.86 -7.08 7.05
C SER A 138 -2.42 -5.66 7.43
N ILE A 139 -3.26 -4.91 8.16
CA ILE A 139 -2.90 -3.61 8.75
C ILE A 139 -1.76 -3.77 9.76
N GLN A 140 -1.84 -4.79 10.61
CA GLN A 140 -0.79 -5.07 11.59
C GLN A 140 0.56 -5.33 10.93
N ILE A 141 0.60 -6.20 9.92
CA ILE A 141 1.81 -6.49 9.13
C ILE A 141 2.33 -5.23 8.47
N ALA A 142 1.48 -4.49 7.75
CA ALA A 142 1.85 -3.25 7.10
C ALA A 142 2.40 -2.22 8.09
N SER A 143 1.79 -2.09 9.27
CA SER A 143 2.29 -1.16 10.30
C SER A 143 3.69 -1.54 10.76
N LYS A 144 3.98 -2.83 10.97
CA LYS A 144 5.32 -3.32 11.34
C LYS A 144 6.35 -3.09 10.23
N MET A 145 5.95 -3.25 8.97
CA MET A 145 6.83 -2.97 7.83
C MET A 145 7.24 -1.50 7.76
N HIS A 146 6.36 -0.59 8.17
CA HIS A 146 6.60 0.86 8.14
C HIS A 146 7.08 1.44 9.48
N SER A 147 7.02 0.67 10.58
CA SER A 147 7.51 1.07 11.91
C SER A 147 9.00 0.74 12.07
N TYR A 148 9.86 1.74 11.88
CA TYR A 148 11.32 1.57 11.93
C TYR A 148 11.89 1.23 13.34
N ASN A 149 11.07 1.26 14.40
CA ASN A 149 11.54 0.86 15.75
C ASN A 149 11.63 -0.67 15.96
N GLU A 150 11.06 -1.50 15.08
CA GLU A 150 10.96 -2.97 15.31
C GLU A 150 11.86 -3.84 14.43
N VAL A 151 12.59 -3.29 13.46
CA VAL A 151 13.56 -4.09 12.69
C VAL A 151 14.68 -4.63 13.61
N GLY A 152 15.02 -3.90 14.67
CA GLY A 152 15.94 -4.36 15.72
C GLY A 152 15.35 -5.42 16.66
N GLU A 153 14.04 -5.38 16.94
CA GLU A 153 13.39 -6.34 17.83
C GLU A 153 13.07 -7.66 17.14
N LEU A 154 12.71 -7.64 15.85
CA LEU A 154 12.57 -8.86 15.05
C LEU A 154 13.93 -9.58 14.93
N TRP A 155 15.04 -8.86 14.77
CA TRP A 155 16.38 -9.46 14.79
C TRP A 155 16.70 -10.13 16.14
N SER A 156 16.33 -9.51 17.26
CA SER A 156 16.47 -10.08 18.61
C SER A 156 15.58 -11.31 18.84
N TYR A 157 14.35 -11.29 18.31
CA TYR A 157 13.44 -12.45 18.33
C TYR A 157 13.96 -13.60 17.47
N PHE A 158 14.55 -13.30 16.31
CA PHE A 158 15.21 -14.27 15.44
C PHE A 158 16.47 -14.84 16.09
N GLU A 159 17.33 -14.03 16.73
CA GLU A 159 18.49 -14.51 17.49
C GLU A 159 18.09 -15.42 18.67
N THR A 160 17.00 -15.08 19.36
CA THR A 160 16.50 -15.88 20.49
C THR A 160 15.95 -17.23 20.02
N LEU A 161 15.31 -17.29 18.83
CA LEU A 161 14.86 -18.53 18.21
C LEU A 161 16.01 -19.42 17.68
N ILE A 162 17.14 -18.81 17.29
CA ILE A 162 18.32 -19.50 16.72
C ILE A 162 19.15 -20.24 17.79
N THR A 163 19.03 -19.91 19.07
CA THR A 163 19.76 -20.60 20.15
C THR A 163 19.16 -21.97 20.56
N GLY A 164 18.04 -22.38 19.96
CA GLY A 164 17.39 -23.68 20.18
C GLY A 164 17.66 -24.69 19.06
N SER A 165 18.81 -25.35 19.07
CA SER A 165 19.24 -26.41 18.14
C SER A 165 18.43 -27.74 18.30
N PRO A 166 18.26 -28.59 17.24
CA PRO A 166 19.33 -28.97 16.30
C PRO A 166 19.03 -28.94 14.78
N PHE A 167 19.85 -28.15 14.08
CA PHE A 167 20.91 -28.59 13.15
C PHE A 167 20.59 -29.65 12.08
N THR A 168 19.82 -29.27 11.07
CA THR A 168 20.14 -29.61 9.64
C THR A 168 19.32 -28.77 8.67
N ILE A 169 18.07 -28.44 9.02
CA ILE A 169 17.20 -27.55 8.24
C ILE A 169 17.70 -26.11 8.29
N MET A 170 18.34 -25.71 9.39
CA MET A 170 18.86 -24.35 9.61
C MET A 170 20.04 -24.00 8.70
N ILE A 171 20.90 -24.97 8.34
CA ILE A 171 22.01 -24.71 7.40
C ILE A 171 21.47 -24.55 5.98
N HIS A 172 20.45 -25.31 5.58
CA HIS A 172 19.80 -25.14 4.28
C HIS A 172 18.94 -23.88 4.21
N LEU A 173 18.28 -23.45 5.30
CA LEU A 173 17.51 -22.21 5.32
C LEU A 173 18.43 -20.98 5.40
N CYS A 174 19.51 -21.03 6.20
CA CYS A 174 20.51 -19.96 6.22
C CYS A 174 21.30 -19.91 4.90
N LEU A 175 21.65 -21.04 4.28
CA LEU A 175 22.25 -21.03 2.94
C LEU A 175 21.24 -20.60 1.89
N ALA A 176 19.96 -20.92 2.00
CA ALA A 176 18.94 -20.44 1.06
C ALA A 176 18.71 -18.94 1.20
N VAL A 177 18.67 -18.40 2.42
CA VAL A 177 18.56 -16.95 2.67
C VAL A 177 19.84 -16.23 2.27
N VAL A 178 21.03 -16.77 2.57
CA VAL A 178 22.31 -16.18 2.15
C VAL A 178 22.51 -16.30 0.65
N LEU A 179 22.15 -17.42 0.00
CA LEU A 179 22.13 -17.51 -1.47
C LEU A 179 21.07 -16.61 -2.07
N PHE A 180 19.90 -16.45 -1.47
CA PHE A 180 18.86 -15.53 -1.95
C PHE A 180 19.35 -14.09 -1.88
N VAL A 181 19.99 -13.69 -0.77
CA VAL A 181 20.62 -12.36 -0.61
C VAL A 181 21.82 -12.18 -1.56
N THR A 182 22.59 -13.24 -1.82
CA THR A 182 23.80 -13.15 -2.68
C THR A 182 23.47 -13.26 -4.18
N VAL A 183 22.40 -13.97 -4.56
CA VAL A 183 22.00 -14.22 -5.96
C VAL A 183 20.95 -13.20 -6.43
N CYS A 184 20.10 -12.65 -5.56
CA CYS A 184 19.03 -11.71 -5.92
C CYS A 184 19.37 -10.21 -5.76
N GLY A 185 20.64 -9.83 -5.61
CA GLY A 185 21.08 -8.47 -5.96
C GLY A 185 21.51 -7.60 -4.79
N PHE A 186 22.82 -7.63 -4.56
CA PHE A 186 23.59 -6.74 -3.68
C PHE A 186 23.57 -5.24 -4.09
N GLN A 187 22.78 -4.84 -5.09
CA GLN A 187 22.60 -3.43 -5.51
C GLN A 187 21.28 -2.82 -5.00
N LEU A 188 20.32 -3.63 -4.54
CA LEU A 188 19.01 -3.14 -4.09
C LEU A 188 19.05 -2.62 -2.64
N GLU A 189 19.92 -3.17 -1.79
CA GLU A 189 19.98 -2.82 -0.36
C GLU A 189 20.46 -1.39 -0.11
N GLU A 190 21.44 -0.86 -0.86
CA GLU A 190 21.89 0.53 -0.66
C GLU A 190 20.82 1.55 -1.10
N ALA A 191 20.06 1.25 -2.17
CA ALA A 191 18.97 2.12 -2.64
C ALA A 191 17.73 2.06 -1.74
N ILE A 192 17.40 0.88 -1.20
CA ILE A 192 16.34 0.70 -0.21
C ILE A 192 16.74 1.35 1.12
N CYS A 193 18.00 1.23 1.55
CA CYS A 193 18.49 1.85 2.78
C CYS A 193 18.49 3.39 2.69
N LEU A 194 18.72 3.96 1.51
CA LEU A 194 18.56 5.39 1.22
C LEU A 194 17.10 5.85 1.21
N LYS A 195 16.18 4.99 0.79
CA LYS A 195 14.73 5.17 0.94
C LYS A 195 14.31 5.18 2.41
N MET A 196 14.90 4.27 3.20
CA MET A 196 14.68 4.13 4.64
C MET A 196 15.25 5.28 5.46
N THR A 197 16.21 6.05 4.92
CA THR A 197 16.71 7.27 5.60
C THR A 197 15.90 8.53 5.25
N GLN A 198 15.19 8.56 4.11
CA GLN A 198 14.30 9.69 3.74
C GLN A 198 12.91 9.62 4.37
N LEU A 199 12.45 8.41 4.71
CA LEU A 199 11.20 8.14 5.40
C LEU A 199 11.40 8.33 6.92
N GLN A 200 11.37 9.59 7.36
CA GLN A 200 11.58 9.98 8.76
C GLN A 200 10.59 9.28 9.74
N PHE A 201 11.14 8.50 10.68
CA PHE A 201 10.62 8.20 12.03
C PHE A 201 9.09 7.98 12.17
N TYR A 202 8.57 6.90 11.59
CA TYR A 202 7.20 6.46 11.85
C TYR A 202 7.08 5.73 13.20
N GLY A 203 5.95 5.97 13.89
CA GLY A 203 5.67 5.55 15.27
C GLY A 203 5.65 4.03 15.50
N THR A 204 5.47 3.65 16.78
CA THR A 204 5.39 2.26 17.25
C THR A 204 4.39 1.43 16.45
N SER A 205 4.74 0.19 16.12
CA SER A 205 3.89 -0.69 15.31
C SER A 205 2.56 -1.02 16.00
N LEU A 206 1.58 -1.49 15.22
CA LEU A 206 0.29 -1.87 15.76
C LEU A 206 0.41 -3.16 16.61
N SER A 207 0.22 -3.02 17.93
CA SER A 207 0.27 -4.16 18.84
C SER A 207 -0.89 -5.14 18.68
N VAL A 208 -0.65 -6.40 19.05
CA VAL A 208 -1.68 -7.47 19.11
C VAL A 208 -2.84 -7.09 20.03
N GLN A 209 -2.54 -6.38 21.13
CA GLN A 209 -3.54 -5.93 22.10
C GLN A 209 -4.48 -4.88 21.48
N THR A 210 -3.93 -3.95 20.70
CA THR A 210 -4.71 -2.94 19.98
C THR A 210 -5.64 -3.60 18.96
N VAL A 211 -5.13 -4.56 18.17
CA VAL A 211 -5.96 -5.31 17.20
C VAL A 211 -7.09 -6.06 17.89
N LYS A 212 -6.81 -6.74 19.00
CA LYS A 212 -7.83 -7.43 19.81
C LYS A 212 -8.89 -6.47 20.34
N LEU A 213 -8.50 -5.27 20.79
CA LEU A 213 -9.43 -4.24 21.23
C LEU A 213 -10.32 -3.75 20.09
N CYS A 214 -9.76 -3.51 18.90
CA CYS A 214 -10.54 -3.16 17.70
C CYS A 214 -11.57 -4.24 17.35
N LEU A 215 -11.15 -5.51 17.33
CA LEU A 215 -12.04 -6.65 17.06
C LEU A 215 -13.18 -6.72 18.09
N LYS A 216 -12.87 -6.52 19.37
CA LYS A 216 -13.87 -6.49 20.44
C LYS A 216 -14.91 -5.39 20.25
N THR A 217 -14.47 -4.19 19.87
CA THR A 217 -15.36 -3.03 19.59
C THR A 217 -16.28 -3.30 18.40
N LEU A 218 -15.85 -4.12 17.45
CA LEU A 218 -16.64 -4.54 16.29
C LEU A 218 -17.53 -5.76 16.55
N GLY A 219 -17.60 -6.24 17.80
CA GLY A 219 -18.43 -7.39 18.20
C GLY A 219 -17.78 -8.75 17.98
N PHE A 220 -16.48 -8.81 17.66
CA PHE A 220 -15.75 -10.06 17.48
C PHE A 220 -14.96 -10.44 18.74
N ALA A 221 -15.17 -11.67 19.22
CA ALA A 221 -14.43 -12.22 20.35
C ALA A 221 -13.24 -13.06 19.86
N TYR A 222 -12.05 -12.45 19.84
CA TYR A 222 -10.78 -13.11 19.49
C TYR A 222 -9.78 -13.04 20.67
N THR A 223 -8.97 -14.09 20.81
CA THR A 223 -7.84 -14.13 21.76
C THR A 223 -6.59 -13.55 21.11
N GLU A 224 -5.59 -13.14 21.91
CA GLU A 224 -4.31 -12.65 21.37
C GLU A 224 -3.60 -13.71 20.54
N GLU A 225 -3.61 -14.96 21.01
CA GLU A 225 -3.11 -16.11 20.26
C GLU A 225 -3.78 -16.24 18.90
N SER A 226 -5.10 -16.05 18.81
CA SER A 226 -5.82 -16.12 17.53
C SER A 226 -5.47 -14.99 16.58
N VAL A 227 -5.14 -13.80 17.10
CA VAL A 227 -4.66 -12.65 16.32
C VAL A 227 -3.26 -12.95 15.78
N VAL A 228 -2.33 -13.40 16.62
CA VAL A 228 -0.97 -13.79 16.21
C VAL A 228 -1.01 -14.91 15.17
N ARG A 229 -1.84 -15.94 15.39
CA ARG A 229 -2.01 -17.02 14.43
C ARG A 229 -2.62 -16.54 13.11
N SER A 230 -3.43 -15.49 13.15
CA SER A 230 -3.94 -14.86 11.93
C SER A 230 -2.85 -14.12 11.17
N GLU A 231 -2.03 -13.34 11.87
CA GLU A 231 -0.87 -12.64 11.32
C GLU A 231 0.11 -13.60 10.65
N LEU A 232 0.53 -14.67 11.35
CA LEU A 232 1.41 -15.70 10.81
C LEU A 232 0.80 -16.39 9.58
N ARG A 233 -0.52 -16.60 9.56
CA ARG A 233 -1.20 -17.17 8.39
C ARG A 233 -1.16 -16.22 7.20
N VAL A 234 -1.33 -14.92 7.41
CA VAL A 234 -1.25 -13.94 6.32
C VAL A 234 0.16 -13.93 5.74
N LEU A 235 1.18 -13.82 6.59
CA LEU A 235 2.60 -13.83 6.18
C LEU A 235 3.00 -15.11 5.45
N SER A 236 2.68 -16.28 6.00
CA SER A 236 3.01 -17.56 5.38
C SER A 236 2.26 -17.84 4.08
N MET A 237 1.10 -17.22 3.88
CA MET A 237 0.37 -17.36 2.63
C MET A 237 0.99 -16.51 1.53
N ILE A 238 1.49 -15.31 1.84
CA ILE A 238 2.19 -14.44 0.88
C ILE A 238 3.69 -14.79 0.77
N ASP A 239 4.07 -16.01 1.15
CA ASP A 239 5.44 -16.53 1.10
C ASP A 239 6.50 -15.66 1.80
N TRP A 240 6.11 -14.90 2.83
CA TRP A 240 6.95 -13.94 3.57
C TRP A 240 7.50 -12.78 2.72
N GLU A 241 7.12 -12.71 1.46
CA GLU A 241 7.39 -11.62 0.55
C GLU A 241 6.09 -10.84 0.38
N PRO A 242 5.91 -9.70 1.09
CA PRO A 242 4.86 -8.79 0.71
C PRO A 242 5.11 -8.46 -0.76
N ALA A 243 4.18 -8.86 -1.64
CA ALA A 243 4.37 -8.91 -3.10
C ALA A 243 4.87 -7.62 -3.75
N TYR A 244 4.90 -6.52 -2.99
CA TYR A 244 5.37 -5.23 -3.43
C TYR A 244 6.32 -4.63 -2.38
N HIS A 245 7.60 -4.58 -2.71
CA HIS A 245 8.61 -3.84 -1.95
C HIS A 245 8.41 -2.31 -2.02
N CYS A 246 7.48 -1.85 -2.86
CA CYS A 246 7.06 -0.47 -3.02
C CYS A 246 5.53 -0.41 -3.01
N THR A 247 4.94 0.76 -2.79
CA THR A 247 3.52 1.02 -3.05
C THR A 247 3.39 2.06 -4.16
N PRO A 248 2.21 2.30 -4.75
CA PRO A 248 2.02 3.43 -5.66
C PRO A 248 2.45 4.78 -5.06
N LEU A 249 2.26 4.96 -3.74
CA LEU A 249 2.68 6.17 -3.03
C LEU A 249 4.18 6.44 -3.17
N VAL A 250 5.00 5.39 -3.14
CA VAL A 250 6.45 5.51 -3.31
C VAL A 250 6.85 6.03 -4.69
N TYR A 251 6.14 5.62 -5.73
CA TYR A 251 6.36 6.13 -7.10
C TYR A 251 6.00 7.62 -7.15
N ILE A 252 4.87 7.97 -6.52
CA ILE A 252 4.40 9.34 -6.40
C ILE A 252 5.41 10.20 -5.64
N GLU A 253 5.88 9.77 -4.47
CA GLU A 253 6.89 10.49 -3.67
C GLU A 253 8.17 10.73 -4.47
N SER A 254 8.64 9.68 -5.15
CA SER A 254 9.88 9.74 -5.94
C SER A 254 9.75 10.76 -7.08
N LEU A 255 8.67 10.65 -7.87
CA LEU A 255 8.41 11.55 -8.98
C LEU A 255 8.16 12.98 -8.50
N PHE A 256 7.34 13.15 -7.46
CA PHE A 256 7.00 14.46 -6.90
C PHE A 256 8.22 15.16 -6.29
N LYS A 257 9.08 14.43 -5.57
CA LYS A 257 10.35 14.98 -5.06
C LYS A 257 11.24 15.47 -6.20
N ILE A 258 11.39 14.70 -7.28
CA ILE A 258 12.19 15.09 -8.45
C ILE A 258 11.57 16.32 -9.14
N LEU A 259 10.25 16.33 -9.38
CA LEU A 259 9.54 17.48 -9.93
C LEU A 259 9.72 18.73 -9.07
N LYS A 260 9.61 18.58 -7.74
CA LYS A 260 9.77 19.70 -6.82
C LYS A 260 11.17 20.32 -6.87
N THR A 261 12.21 19.53 -7.16
CA THR A 261 13.55 20.09 -7.41
C THR A 261 13.63 20.94 -8.68
N LYS A 262 12.78 20.66 -9.69
CA LYS A 262 12.70 21.42 -10.95
C LYS A 262 11.81 22.66 -10.84
N TRP A 263 10.69 22.59 -10.11
CA TRP A 263 9.71 23.68 -9.99
C TRP A 263 10.14 24.87 -9.11
N GLY A 264 11.29 24.77 -8.43
CA GLY A 264 11.82 25.87 -7.62
C GLY A 264 10.95 26.21 -6.40
N GLN A 265 11.12 27.42 -5.85
CA GLN A 265 10.50 27.84 -4.58
C GLN A 265 9.03 28.30 -4.67
N ASN A 266 8.43 28.40 -5.86
CA ASN A 266 7.13 29.04 -6.02
C ASN A 266 5.91 28.15 -5.75
N VAL A 267 6.11 26.85 -5.46
CA VAL A 267 5.02 25.88 -5.25
C VAL A 267 5.01 25.39 -3.80
N GLU A 268 3.88 25.52 -3.10
CA GLU A 268 3.71 24.97 -1.75
C GLU A 268 3.57 23.44 -1.84
N ALA A 269 4.59 22.72 -1.37
CA ALA A 269 4.63 21.25 -1.47
C ALA A 269 3.57 20.57 -0.61
N SER A 270 3.16 21.21 0.49
CA SER A 270 2.14 20.69 1.41
C SER A 270 0.78 20.56 0.74
N ASP A 271 0.38 21.57 -0.02
CA ASP A 271 -0.94 21.62 -0.65
C ASP A 271 -1.03 20.56 -1.75
N TYR A 272 -0.01 20.49 -2.59
CA TYR A 272 0.13 19.43 -3.59
C TYR A 272 0.10 18.04 -2.96
N TRP A 273 0.84 17.83 -1.86
CA TRP A 273 0.88 16.55 -1.19
C TRP A 273 -0.49 16.14 -0.62
N GLN A 274 -1.23 17.08 -0.03
CA GLN A 274 -2.57 16.82 0.48
C GLN A 274 -3.53 16.40 -0.65
N TYR A 275 -3.51 17.09 -1.78
CA TYR A 275 -4.33 16.72 -2.94
C TYR A 275 -3.90 15.39 -3.55
N ILE A 276 -2.59 15.13 -3.65
CA ILE A 276 -2.05 13.84 -4.10
C ILE A 276 -2.61 12.70 -3.25
N LEU A 277 -2.60 12.83 -1.92
CA LEU A 277 -3.13 11.82 -1.01
C LEU A 277 -4.64 11.65 -1.16
N LEU A 278 -5.40 12.74 -1.31
CA LEU A 278 -6.86 12.70 -1.54
C LEU A 278 -7.21 12.01 -2.85
N VAL A 279 -6.47 12.31 -3.92
CA VAL A 279 -6.65 11.70 -5.23
C VAL A 279 -6.29 10.23 -5.18
N LEU A 280 -5.16 9.86 -4.56
CA LEU A 280 -4.76 8.46 -4.41
C LEU A 280 -5.78 7.66 -3.58
N ASP A 281 -6.33 8.25 -2.52
CA ASP A 281 -7.41 7.65 -1.74
C ASP A 281 -8.64 7.37 -2.60
N CYS A 282 -9.05 8.35 -3.42
CA CYS A 282 -10.15 8.17 -4.34
C CYS A 282 -9.89 7.03 -5.33
N VAL A 283 -8.69 6.94 -5.90
CA VAL A 283 -8.32 5.86 -6.81
C VAL A 283 -8.38 4.51 -6.12
N PHE A 284 -7.85 4.38 -4.90
CA PHE A 284 -7.90 3.10 -4.18
C PHE A 284 -9.32 2.70 -3.77
N ILE A 285 -10.20 3.64 -3.46
CA ILE A 285 -11.61 3.35 -3.14
C ILE A 285 -12.39 2.97 -4.40
N HIS A 286 -12.14 3.65 -5.52
CA HIS A 286 -12.86 3.47 -6.78
C HIS A 286 -12.02 2.79 -7.87
N TRP A 287 -11.18 1.84 -7.46
CA TRP A 287 -10.15 1.21 -8.30
C TRP A 287 -10.69 0.75 -9.65
N ASP A 288 -11.72 -0.10 -9.65
CA ASP A 288 -12.29 -0.61 -10.89
C ASP A 288 -12.94 0.48 -11.75
N ASP A 289 -13.61 1.48 -11.16
CA ASP A 289 -14.26 2.55 -11.93
C ASP A 289 -13.22 3.43 -12.65
N VAL A 290 -12.14 3.80 -11.96
CA VAL A 290 -11.04 4.58 -12.55
C VAL A 290 -10.41 3.85 -13.73
N TYR A 291 -10.07 2.56 -13.58
CA TYR A 291 -9.43 1.82 -14.66
C TYR A 291 -10.40 1.46 -15.80
N ASN A 292 -11.68 1.22 -15.52
CA ASN A 292 -12.69 1.05 -16.56
C ASN A 292 -12.86 2.33 -17.39
N ARG A 293 -12.86 3.51 -16.75
CA ARG A 293 -12.88 4.81 -17.44
C ARG A 293 -11.63 5.03 -18.27
N MET A 294 -10.45 4.77 -17.70
CA MET A 294 -9.17 4.91 -18.40
C MET A 294 -9.13 4.04 -19.66
N MET A 295 -9.53 2.78 -19.56
CA MET A 295 -9.61 1.90 -20.72
C MET A 295 -10.67 2.34 -21.73
N GLY A 296 -11.79 2.89 -21.26
CA GLY A 296 -12.81 3.52 -22.10
C GLY A 296 -12.28 4.72 -22.89
N ASN A 297 -11.43 5.55 -22.26
CA ASN A 297 -10.81 6.71 -22.89
C ASN A 297 -9.84 6.29 -24.00
N VAL A 298 -9.02 5.27 -23.74
CA VAL A 298 -8.00 4.79 -24.70
C VAL A 298 -8.64 4.02 -25.88
N LEU A 299 -9.60 3.14 -25.61
CA LEU A 299 -10.12 2.20 -26.62
C LEU A 299 -11.48 2.57 -27.20
N GLY A 300 -12.17 3.55 -26.62
CA GLY A 300 -13.51 3.96 -27.03
C GLY A 300 -14.49 2.78 -27.06
N PRO A 301 -15.30 2.61 -28.12
CA PRO A 301 -16.26 1.50 -28.26
C PRO A 301 -15.62 0.09 -28.20
N SER A 302 -14.30 -0.03 -28.35
CA SER A 302 -13.59 -1.32 -28.32
C SER A 302 -13.24 -1.78 -26.91
N ALA A 303 -13.55 -1.01 -25.87
CA ALA A 303 -13.23 -1.35 -24.48
C ALA A 303 -13.92 -2.64 -23.99
N GLU A 304 -15.02 -3.06 -24.61
CA GLU A 304 -15.73 -4.31 -24.24
C GLU A 304 -14.91 -5.59 -24.52
N ILE A 305 -13.83 -5.50 -25.32
CA ILE A 305 -13.04 -6.65 -25.76
C ILE A 305 -11.88 -6.97 -24.79
N ILE A 306 -11.61 -6.10 -23.82
CA ILE A 306 -10.44 -6.23 -22.94
C ILE A 306 -10.59 -7.42 -21.99
N THR A 307 -9.60 -8.30 -21.98
CA THR A 307 -9.54 -9.41 -21.02
C THR A 307 -9.19 -8.91 -19.62
N ARG A 308 -9.60 -9.65 -18.59
CA ARG A 308 -9.26 -9.31 -17.20
C ARG A 308 -7.76 -9.24 -16.97
N GLU A 309 -6.98 -10.13 -17.60
CA GLU A 309 -5.52 -10.12 -17.56
C GLU A 309 -4.95 -8.80 -18.10
N GLN A 310 -5.40 -8.34 -19.27
CA GLN A 310 -4.97 -7.05 -19.83
C GLN A 310 -5.31 -5.88 -18.90
N MET A 311 -6.50 -5.89 -18.30
CA MET A 311 -6.88 -4.89 -17.29
C MET A 311 -5.93 -4.92 -16.08
N CYS A 312 -5.62 -6.10 -15.54
CA CYS A 312 -4.69 -6.26 -14.42
C CYS A 312 -3.28 -5.76 -14.76
N ARG A 313 -2.84 -5.91 -16.01
CA ARG A 313 -1.53 -5.40 -16.46
C ARG A 313 -1.48 -3.88 -16.44
N VAL A 314 -2.57 -3.20 -16.83
CA VAL A 314 -2.67 -1.73 -16.72
C VAL A 314 -2.75 -1.30 -15.26
N GLN A 315 -3.52 -2.02 -14.43
CA GLN A 315 -3.59 -1.79 -12.97
C GLN A 315 -2.24 -1.97 -12.25
N ALA A 316 -1.38 -2.82 -12.80
CA ALA A 316 -0.03 -3.05 -12.30
C ALA A 316 0.97 -1.95 -12.71
N ASP A 317 0.63 -1.06 -13.64
CA ASP A 317 1.49 0.08 -14.03
C ASP A 317 1.37 1.23 -13.03
N TRP A 318 2.22 1.18 -12.01
CA TRP A 318 2.23 2.18 -10.96
C TRP A 318 2.95 3.47 -11.33
N PHE A 319 3.79 3.47 -12.37
CA PHE A 319 4.30 4.72 -12.93
C PHE A 319 3.17 5.50 -13.58
N LEU A 320 2.33 4.82 -14.38
CA LEU A 320 1.18 5.45 -15.03
C LEU A 320 0.21 6.02 -13.99
N LEU A 321 -0.13 5.21 -12.99
CA LEU A 321 -0.96 5.65 -11.85
C LEU A 321 -0.34 6.86 -11.14
N ALA A 322 0.95 6.82 -10.82
CA ALA A 322 1.63 7.91 -10.13
C ALA A 322 1.60 9.20 -10.96
N CYS A 323 1.84 9.12 -12.26
CA CYS A 323 1.77 10.27 -13.15
C CYS A 323 0.34 10.85 -13.18
N GLY A 324 -0.68 10.01 -13.38
CA GLY A 324 -2.08 10.44 -13.41
C GLY A 324 -2.53 11.12 -12.11
N VAL A 325 -2.12 10.59 -10.96
CA VAL A 325 -2.43 11.17 -9.63
C VAL A 325 -1.78 12.55 -9.46
N ILE A 326 -0.49 12.69 -9.80
CA ILE A 326 0.22 13.97 -9.68
C ILE A 326 -0.38 15.02 -10.62
N VAL A 327 -0.67 14.66 -11.87
CA VAL A 327 -1.30 15.56 -12.86
C VAL A 327 -2.70 15.97 -12.40
N THR A 328 -3.49 15.04 -11.87
CA THR A 328 -4.81 15.35 -11.33
C THR A 328 -4.72 16.34 -10.16
N ALA A 329 -3.78 16.11 -9.24
CA ALA A 329 -3.55 17.04 -8.12
C ALA A 329 -3.15 18.44 -8.61
N ALA A 330 -2.23 18.53 -9.58
CA ALA A 330 -1.84 19.81 -10.18
C ALA A 330 -3.04 20.51 -10.86
N CYS A 331 -3.87 19.75 -11.58
CA CYS A 331 -5.08 20.25 -12.20
C CYS A 331 -6.09 20.80 -11.16
N CYS A 332 -6.21 20.16 -10.00
CA CYS A 332 -7.11 20.60 -8.93
C CYS A 332 -6.64 21.90 -8.25
N ILE A 333 -5.33 22.14 -8.17
CA ILE A 333 -4.74 23.29 -7.46
C ILE A 333 -4.57 24.48 -8.40
N ASP A 334 -3.83 24.30 -9.50
CA ASP A 334 -3.37 25.38 -10.39
C ASP A 334 -4.07 25.36 -11.76
N GLY A 335 -4.98 24.40 -11.99
CA GLY A 335 -5.78 24.29 -13.20
C GLY A 335 -5.06 23.58 -14.36
N MET A 336 -5.72 23.61 -15.52
CA MET A 336 -5.35 22.79 -16.68
C MET A 336 -3.97 23.13 -17.26
N GLN A 337 -3.59 24.42 -17.28
CA GLN A 337 -2.28 24.83 -17.82
C GLN A 337 -1.12 24.25 -17.00
N ALA A 338 -1.23 24.27 -15.67
CA ALA A 338 -0.22 23.66 -14.80
C ALA A 338 -0.18 22.14 -15.01
N ALA A 339 -1.35 21.49 -15.11
CA ALA A 339 -1.44 20.06 -15.38
C ALA A 339 -0.73 19.65 -16.68
N ASP A 340 -0.84 20.45 -17.75
CA ASP A 340 -0.13 20.21 -19.02
C ASP A 340 1.39 20.31 -18.85
N GLU A 341 1.88 21.32 -18.11
CA GLU A 341 3.31 21.48 -17.80
C GLU A 341 3.84 20.30 -16.98
N VAL A 342 3.11 19.89 -15.95
CA VAL A 342 3.42 18.72 -15.12
C VAL A 342 3.44 17.43 -15.95
N THR A 343 2.48 17.28 -16.87
CA THR A 343 2.37 16.10 -17.75
C THR A 343 3.59 15.99 -18.66
N ASN A 344 4.06 17.10 -19.23
CA ASN A 344 5.26 17.13 -20.06
C ASN A 344 6.53 16.72 -19.28
N GLU A 345 6.70 17.24 -18.06
CA GLU A 345 7.83 16.86 -17.22
C GLU A 345 7.79 15.39 -16.82
N LEU A 346 6.61 14.87 -16.47
CA LEU A 346 6.43 13.47 -16.11
C LEU A 346 6.67 12.53 -17.29
N HIS A 347 6.22 12.88 -18.50
CA HIS A 347 6.51 12.12 -19.72
C HIS A 347 8.02 11.92 -19.91
N HIS A 348 8.82 12.99 -19.71
CA HIS A 348 10.27 12.89 -19.82
C HIS A 348 10.93 12.08 -18.70
N LEU A 349 10.35 12.08 -17.49
CA LEU A 349 10.88 11.35 -16.34
C LEU A 349 10.53 9.86 -16.36
N SER A 350 9.29 9.51 -16.71
CA SER A 350 8.78 8.14 -16.65
C SER A 350 8.87 7.41 -18.00
N ASN A 351 9.08 8.14 -19.10
CA ASN A 351 9.01 7.63 -20.47
C ASN A 351 7.64 7.02 -20.84
N ILE A 352 6.57 7.47 -20.16
CA ILE A 352 5.18 7.11 -20.47
C ILE A 352 4.61 8.12 -21.47
N PRO A 353 3.92 7.71 -22.55
CA PRO A 353 3.31 8.63 -23.51
C PRO A 353 2.40 9.68 -22.85
N LEU A 354 2.47 10.92 -23.35
CA LEU A 354 1.64 12.04 -22.86
C LEU A 354 0.15 11.69 -22.85
N ALA A 355 -0.33 11.07 -23.93
CA ALA A 355 -1.73 10.66 -24.07
C ALA A 355 -2.16 9.73 -22.94
N ASP A 356 -1.37 8.70 -22.62
CA ASP A 356 -1.69 7.73 -21.57
C ASP A 356 -1.76 8.40 -20.18
N ILE A 357 -0.84 9.34 -19.90
CA ILE A 357 -0.85 10.11 -18.64
C ILE A 357 -2.12 10.97 -18.56
N THR A 358 -2.46 11.67 -19.65
CA THR A 358 -3.67 12.48 -19.74
C THR A 358 -4.93 11.62 -19.59
N ASP A 359 -5.02 10.47 -20.26
CA ASP A 359 -6.16 9.57 -20.18
C ASP A 359 -6.38 9.03 -18.77
N MET A 360 -5.28 8.69 -18.06
CA MET A 360 -5.34 8.30 -16.65
C MET A 360 -5.83 9.46 -15.78
N SER A 361 -5.29 10.67 -15.96
CA SER A 361 -5.74 11.85 -15.21
C SER A 361 -7.21 12.18 -15.45
N VAL A 362 -7.67 12.13 -16.71
CA VAL A 362 -9.07 12.37 -17.07
C VAL A 362 -9.97 11.32 -16.43
N ALA A 363 -9.60 10.05 -16.48
CA ALA A 363 -10.37 8.97 -15.85
C ALA A 363 -10.54 9.16 -14.33
N ILE A 364 -9.48 9.61 -13.64
CA ILE A 364 -9.53 9.96 -12.22
C ILE A 364 -10.49 11.14 -11.98
N ILE A 365 -10.36 12.23 -12.75
CA ILE A 365 -11.22 13.42 -12.62
C ILE A 365 -12.70 13.05 -12.84
N GLU A 366 -13.00 12.29 -13.90
CA GLU A 366 -14.36 11.83 -14.19
C GLU A 366 -14.93 10.96 -13.07
N CYS A 367 -14.11 10.06 -12.51
CA CYS A 367 -14.48 9.27 -11.34
C CYS A 367 -14.87 10.20 -10.18
N VAL A 368 -14.01 11.14 -9.81
CA VAL A 368 -14.26 12.10 -8.72
C VAL A 368 -15.56 12.89 -8.93
N ILE A 369 -15.79 13.41 -10.14
CA ILE A 369 -17.01 14.18 -10.48
C ILE A 369 -18.26 13.30 -10.34
N SER A 370 -18.20 12.04 -10.80
CA SER A 370 -19.33 11.13 -10.73
C SER A 370 -19.76 10.83 -9.28
N GLN A 371 -18.80 10.73 -8.36
CA GLN A 371 -19.09 10.48 -6.94
C GLN A 371 -19.75 11.69 -6.27
N GLN A 372 -19.35 12.92 -6.63
CA GLN A 372 -19.99 14.14 -6.13
C GLN A 372 -21.47 14.23 -6.54
N GLY A 373 -21.79 13.85 -7.78
CA GLY A 373 -23.16 13.79 -8.28
C GLY A 373 -24.03 12.77 -7.54
N SER A 374 -23.45 11.61 -7.16
CA SER A 374 -24.13 10.56 -6.39
C SER A 374 -24.48 10.99 -4.96
N ILE A 375 -23.58 11.74 -4.31
CA ILE A 375 -23.80 12.29 -2.96
C ILE A 375 -24.91 13.35 -2.98
N ALA A 376 -24.91 14.24 -3.97
CA ALA A 376 -25.96 15.26 -4.13
C ALA A 376 -27.34 14.63 -4.40
N ALA A 377 -27.41 13.56 -5.21
CA ALA A 377 -28.66 12.85 -5.48
C ALA A 377 -29.22 12.09 -4.26
N THR A 378 -28.34 11.60 -3.38
CA THR A 378 -28.75 10.92 -2.14
C THR A 378 -29.23 11.90 -1.08
N SER A 379 -28.64 13.10 -1.03
CA SER A 379 -29.04 14.15 -0.09
C SER A 379 -30.38 14.83 -0.41
N ILE A 380 -30.90 14.65 -1.64
CA ILE A 380 -32.23 15.13 -2.07
C ILE A 380 -33.33 14.08 -1.77
N ARG A 381 -32.96 12.87 -1.34
CA ARG A 381 -33.88 11.76 -1.04
C ARG A 381 -34.09 11.48 0.46
N ILE A 382 -33.76 12.43 1.34
CA ILE A 382 -34.06 12.35 2.79
C ILE A 382 -35.27 13.23 3.11
#